data_AF-A0A496BAU8-F1
#
_entry.id   AF-A0A496BAU8-F1
#
_cell.length_a   1.000
_cell.length_b   1.000
_cell.length_c   1.000
_cell.angle_alpha   90.00
_cell.angle_beta   90.00
_cell.angle_gamma   90.00
#
_symmetry.space_group_name_H-M   'P 1'
#
loop_
_entity.id
_entity.type
_entity.pdbx_description
1 polymer ?
#
loop_
_entity_poly.entity_id
_entity_poly.type
_entity_poly.pdbx_seq_one_letter_code
_entity_poly.pdbx_strand_id
1 'polypeptide(L)'
;MNLFTYAQFKQRESIESQIRRNLEIDPIHGRLPGFKMAGNVHGQTTVIPSEEETVAGIIWRGLSNEDLTKLDAYMTPIWNREQHKVLVLPWFPLAHEMCVIDAWVYVQPVVSV
;
A
#
# COMPACT_ATOMS: atom_id res chain seq x y z
N MET A 1 -8.24 2.83 -9.77
CA MET A 1 -6.94 3.23 -9.18
C MET A 1 -6.31 2.06 -8.46
N ASN A 2 -5.00 2.13 -8.24
CA ASN A 2 -4.24 1.11 -7.51
C ASN A 2 -3.90 1.64 -6.12
N LEU A 3 -4.01 0.78 -5.10
CA LEU A 3 -3.57 1.06 -3.73
C LEU A 3 -2.59 -0.04 -3.32
N PHE A 4 -1.41 0.35 -2.86
CA PHE A 4 -0.44 -0.57 -2.27
C PHE A 4 -0.56 -0.52 -0.74
N THR A 5 -0.75 -1.69 -0.13
CA THR A 5 -0.83 -1.85 1.32
C THR A 5 0.27 -2.77 1.84
N TYR A 6 0.64 -2.55 3.10
CA TYR A 6 1.72 -3.26 3.79
C TYR A 6 1.32 -3.56 5.24
N ALA A 7 2.18 -4.31 5.94
CA ALA A 7 1.96 -4.74 7.32
C ALA A 7 0.55 -5.35 7.56
N GLN A 8 -0.20 -4.85 8.54
CA GLN A 8 -1.51 -5.34 8.94
C GLN A 8 -2.62 -5.10 7.90
N PHE A 9 -2.43 -4.20 6.94
CA PHE A 9 -3.44 -3.84 5.95
C PHE A 9 -3.43 -4.72 4.69
N LYS A 10 -2.94 -5.96 4.79
CA LYS A 10 -2.87 -6.91 3.66
C LYS A 10 -4.12 -7.76 3.49
N GLN A 11 -5.04 -7.76 4.46
CA GLN A 11 -6.23 -8.62 4.45
C GLN A 11 -7.37 -8.00 3.64
N ARG A 12 -8.02 -8.81 2.79
CA ARG A 12 -9.12 -8.38 1.92
C ARG A 12 -10.30 -7.89 2.73
N GLU A 13 -10.66 -8.64 3.76
CA GLU A 13 -11.79 -8.37 4.64
C GLU A 13 -11.65 -6.99 5.30
N SER A 14 -10.42 -6.60 5.64
CA SER A 14 -10.14 -5.28 6.21
C SER A 14 -10.42 -4.18 5.20
N ILE A 15 -9.94 -4.31 3.95
CA ILE A 15 -10.16 -3.29 2.91
C ILE A 15 -11.63 -3.20 2.53
N GLU A 16 -12.27 -4.33 2.23
CA GLU A 16 -13.68 -4.41 1.83
C GLU A 16 -14.62 -3.86 2.90
N SER A 17 -14.32 -4.12 4.18
CA SER A 17 -15.05 -3.55 5.31
C SER A 17 -14.96 -2.02 5.35
N GLN A 18 -13.77 -1.44 5.13
CA GLN A 18 -13.61 0.02 5.14
C GLN A 18 -14.28 0.71 3.94
N ILE A 19 -14.19 0.13 2.74
CA ILE A 19 -14.82 0.70 1.54
C ILE A 19 -16.31 0.37 1.41
N ARG A 20 -16.82 -0.56 2.25
CA ARG A 20 -18.20 -1.04 2.33
C ARG A 20 -18.69 -1.67 1.03
N ARG A 21 -17.83 -2.40 0.34
CA ARG A 21 -18.14 -3.19 -0.86
C ARG A 21 -17.11 -4.28 -1.10
N ASN A 22 -17.48 -5.25 -1.91
CA ASN A 22 -16.56 -6.31 -2.34
C ASN A 22 -15.69 -5.84 -3.51
N LEU A 23 -14.46 -6.34 -3.56
CA LEU A 23 -13.53 -6.13 -4.67
C LEU A 23 -13.60 -7.33 -5.61
N GLU A 24 -14.04 -7.08 -6.84
CA GLU A 24 -14.14 -8.10 -7.88
C GLU A 24 -12.77 -8.54 -8.43
N ILE A 25 -11.74 -7.71 -8.25
CA ILE A 25 -10.39 -7.96 -8.75
C ILE A 25 -9.52 -8.49 -7.62
N ASP A 26 -8.89 -9.64 -7.85
CA ASP A 26 -7.90 -10.17 -6.93
C ASP A 26 -6.68 -9.25 -6.81
N PRO A 27 -6.25 -8.98 -5.56
CA PRO A 27 -5.06 -8.20 -5.34
C PRO A 27 -3.82 -8.99 -5.76
N ILE A 28 -2.76 -8.27 -6.09
CA ILE A 28 -1.51 -8.87 -6.57
C ILE A 28 -0.36 -8.51 -5.65
N HIS A 29 0.68 -9.34 -5.62
CA HIS A 29 1.87 -9.06 -4.81
C HIS A 29 2.69 -7.94 -5.46
N GLY A 30 3.26 -7.09 -4.62
CA GLY A 30 4.09 -5.98 -5.07
C GLY A 30 5.21 -5.63 -4.11
N ARG A 31 6.10 -4.76 -4.59
CA ARG A 31 7.25 -4.23 -3.86
C ARG A 31 7.34 -2.71 -4.03
N LEU A 32 7.46 -1.99 -2.93
CA LEU A 32 7.64 -0.55 -2.90
C LEU A 32 9.12 -0.23 -2.65
N PRO A 33 9.90 0.11 -3.70
CA PRO A 33 11.32 0.47 -3.56
C PRO A 33 11.50 1.86 -2.97
N GLY A 34 12.62 2.10 -2.29
CA GLY A 34 12.92 3.41 -1.71
C GLY A 34 12.33 3.60 -0.31
N PHE A 35 11.85 2.52 0.32
CA PHE A 35 11.19 2.54 1.61
C PHE A 35 11.59 1.32 2.45
N LYS A 36 11.52 1.48 3.77
CA LYS A 36 11.63 0.39 4.74
C LYS A 36 10.50 0.41 5.75
N MET A 37 10.21 -0.74 6.36
CA MET A 37 9.24 -0.81 7.46
C MET A 37 9.88 -0.35 8.77
N ALA A 38 9.17 0.49 9.52
CA ALA A 38 9.56 0.95 10.84
C ALA A 38 8.38 0.88 11.81
N GLY A 39 8.64 0.58 13.08
CA GLY A 39 7.64 0.76 14.14
C GLY A 39 7.50 2.23 14.48
N ASN A 40 6.26 2.71 14.61
CA ASN A 40 5.98 4.06 15.10
C ASN A 40 5.78 4.08 16.62
N VAL A 41 5.63 5.29 17.19
CA VAL A 41 5.45 5.51 18.64
C VAL A 41 4.20 4.87 19.23
N HIS A 42 3.26 4.44 18.39
CA HIS A 42 2.03 3.74 18.78
C HIS A 42 2.14 2.22 18.61
N GLY A 43 3.33 1.70 18.33
CA GLY A 43 3.57 0.26 18.10
C GLY A 43 3.03 -0.25 16.77
N GLN A 44 2.63 0.64 15.85
CA GLN A 44 2.13 0.27 14.54
C GLN A 44 3.27 0.30 13.51
N THR A 45 3.22 -0.59 12.54
CA THR A 45 4.19 -0.61 11.44
C THR A 45 3.83 0.44 10.40
N THR A 46 4.78 1.32 10.06
CA THR A 46 4.70 2.27 8.95
C THR A 46 5.84 2.03 7.95
N VAL A 47 5.82 2.77 6.84
CA VAL A 47 6.95 2.84 5.90
C VAL A 47 7.57 4.23 5.96
N ILE A 48 8.91 4.27 5.96
CA ILE A 48 9.71 5.51 5.90
C ILE A 48 10.70 5.42 4.73
N PRO A 49 11.13 6.56 4.14
CA PRO A 49 12.10 6.56 3.06
C PRO A 49 13.41 5.84 3.43
N SER A 50 13.97 5.08 2.48
CA SER A 50 15.26 4.38 2.61
C SER A 50 15.82 4.05 1.23
N GLU A 51 17.05 4.45 0.95
CA GLU A 51 17.63 4.38 -0.41
C GLU A 51 17.86 2.96 -0.94
N GLU A 52 18.07 1.98 -0.06
CA GLU A 52 18.49 0.62 -0.45
C GLU A 52 17.42 -0.45 -0.20
N GLU A 53 16.33 -0.09 0.49
CA GLU A 53 15.34 -1.05 0.95
C GLU A 53 14.08 -1.06 0.08
N THR A 54 13.33 -2.15 0.19
CA THR A 54 12.10 -2.37 -0.54
C THR A 54 11.09 -3.07 0.34
N VAL A 55 9.87 -2.53 0.41
CA VAL A 55 8.79 -3.08 1.24
C VAL A 55 7.92 -4.03 0.41
N ALA A 56 7.74 -5.26 0.89
CA ALA A 56 6.83 -6.22 0.28
C ALA A 56 5.37 -6.00 0.75
N GLY A 57 4.45 -5.94 -0.21
CA GLY A 57 3.05 -5.65 0.05
C GLY A 57 2.10 -6.21 -0.99
N ILE A 58 0.89 -5.69 -0.95
CA ILE A 58 -0.25 -6.12 -1.77
C ILE A 58 -0.79 -4.92 -2.52
N ILE A 59 -1.08 -5.09 -3.81
CA ILE A 59 -1.64 -4.08 -4.69
C ILE A 59 -3.11 -4.41 -4.94
N TRP A 60 -3.98 -3.57 -4.44
CA TRP A 60 -5.42 -3.58 -4.69
C TRP A 60 -5.72 -2.79 -5.96
N ARG A 61 -6.48 -3.39 -6.87
CA ARG A 61 -6.83 -2.79 -8.17
C ARG A 61 -8.33 -2.55 -8.24
N GLY A 62 -8.74 -1.62 -9.10
CA GLY A 62 -10.17 -1.32 -9.31
C GLY A 62 -10.80 -0.47 -8.20
N LEU A 63 -10.00 0.29 -7.44
CA LEU A 63 -10.52 1.25 -6.46
C LEU A 63 -10.97 2.55 -7.13
N SER A 64 -12.13 3.04 -6.74
CA SER A 64 -12.65 4.35 -7.13
C SER A 64 -12.09 5.45 -6.22
N ASN A 65 -12.35 6.72 -6.56
CA ASN A 65 -11.96 7.84 -5.71
C ASN A 65 -12.76 7.86 -4.41
N GLU A 66 -14.01 7.42 -4.46
CA GLU A 66 -14.86 7.31 -3.27
C GLU A 66 -14.32 6.25 -2.28
N ASP A 67 -13.87 5.09 -2.79
CA ASP A 67 -13.25 4.05 -1.95
C ASP A 67 -12.03 4.57 -1.22
N LEU A 68 -11.21 5.31 -1.97
CA LEU A 68 -10.01 5.98 -1.49
C LEU A 68 -10.34 7.03 -0.41
N THR A 69 -11.38 7.84 -0.58
CA THR A 69 -11.84 8.79 0.45
C THR A 69 -12.33 8.09 1.73
N LYS A 70 -13.01 6.95 1.60
CA LYS A 70 -13.43 6.15 2.78
C LYS A 70 -12.22 5.61 3.55
N LEU A 71 -11.21 5.14 2.83
CA LEU A 71 -9.95 4.69 3.45
C LEU A 71 -9.20 5.86 4.10
N ASP A 72 -9.19 7.04 3.49
CA ASP A 72 -8.58 8.23 4.11
C ASP A 72 -9.21 8.55 5.45
N ALA A 73 -10.53 8.47 5.57
CA ALA A 73 -11.23 8.75 6.83
C ALA A 73 -10.87 7.78 7.96
N TYR A 74 -10.41 6.57 7.63
CA TYR A 74 -9.93 5.57 8.59
C TYR A 74 -8.44 5.75 8.93
N MET A 75 -7.63 6.11 7.93
CA MET A 75 -6.17 6.22 8.06
C MET A 75 -5.72 7.58 8.62
N THR A 76 -6.49 8.64 8.39
CA THR A 76 -6.22 9.97 8.94
C THR A 76 -6.67 10.05 10.40
N PRO A 77 -5.93 10.75 11.28
CA PRO A 77 -4.83 11.69 10.98
C PRO A 77 -3.42 11.06 10.97
N ILE A 78 -3.29 9.75 11.10
CA ILE A 78 -2.00 9.09 11.36
C ILE A 78 -1.14 8.97 10.09
N TRP A 79 -1.77 8.73 8.94
CA TRP A 79 -1.09 8.54 7.67
C TRP A 79 -1.56 9.51 6.58
N ASN A 80 -0.63 9.91 5.72
CA ASN A 80 -0.87 10.64 4.48
C ASN A 80 -0.92 9.68 3.30
N ARG A 81 -1.81 9.95 2.34
CA ARG A 81 -1.84 9.19 1.09
C ARG A 81 -0.97 9.86 0.03
N GLU A 82 0.01 9.13 -0.48
CA GLU A 82 0.95 9.58 -1.51
C GLU A 82 0.99 8.61 -2.68
N GLN A 83 1.32 9.11 -3.87
CA GLN A 83 1.44 8.27 -5.07
C GLN A 83 2.89 7.88 -5.29
N HIS A 84 3.14 6.58 -5.42
CA HIS A 84 4.48 6.00 -5.60
C HIS A 84 4.50 4.95 -6.71
N LYS A 85 5.69 4.72 -7.27
CA LYS A 85 5.93 3.64 -8.23
C LYS A 85 6.16 2.33 -7.49
N VAL A 86 5.41 1.30 -7.84
CA VAL A 86 5.45 -0.02 -7.21
C VAL A 86 5.77 -1.08 -8.25
N LEU A 87 6.62 -2.03 -7.87
CA LEU A 87 7.00 -3.18 -8.68
C LEU A 87 5.97 -4.29 -8.48
N VAL A 88 5.31 -4.71 -9.54
CA VAL A 88 4.42 -5.88 -9.55
C VAL A 88 5.27 -7.14 -9.58
N LEU A 89 5.01 -8.06 -8.64
CA LEU A 89 5.67 -9.35 -8.62
C LEU A 89 4.90 -10.36 -9.47
N PRO A 90 5.57 -11.07 -10.39
CA PRO A 90 4.91 -12.08 -11.20
C PRO A 90 4.45 -13.26 -10.33
N TRP A 91 3.27 -13.82 -10.67
CA TRP A 91 2.75 -15.04 -10.02
C TRP A 91 3.63 -16.26 -10.30
N PHE A 92 4.32 -16.28 -11.45
CA PHE A 92 5.22 -17.36 -11.85
C PHE A 92 6.68 -16.88 -11.95
N PRO A 93 7.65 -17.64 -11.42
CA PRO A 93 9.07 -17.28 -11.47
C PRO A 93 9.68 -17.20 -12.88
N LEU A 94 8.91 -17.57 -13.92
CA LEU A 94 9.34 -17.53 -15.33
C LEU A 94 8.83 -16.29 -16.08
N ALA A 95 7.98 -15.44 -15.50
CA ALA A 95 7.62 -14.17 -16.12
C ALA A 95 8.72 -13.15 -15.82
N HIS A 96 9.56 -12.89 -16.82
CA HIS A 96 10.78 -12.08 -16.71
C HIS A 96 10.50 -10.57 -16.65
N GLU A 97 9.25 -10.13 -16.69
CA GLU A 97 8.89 -8.72 -16.75
C GLU A 97 8.33 -8.25 -15.41
N MET A 98 9.21 -7.62 -14.61
CA MET A 98 8.77 -6.78 -13.51
C MET A 98 8.06 -5.56 -14.09
N CYS A 99 6.75 -5.47 -13.88
CA CYS A 99 5.96 -4.32 -14.30
C CYS A 99 6.00 -3.24 -13.20
N VAL A 100 6.21 -1.98 -13.59
CA VAL A 100 6.12 -0.83 -12.70
C VAL A 100 4.76 -0.19 -12.88
N ILE A 101 4.03 0.04 -11.80
CA ILE A 101 2.75 0.76 -11.82
C ILE A 101 2.74 1.90 -10.81
N ASP A 102 1.94 2.93 -11.07
CA ASP A 102 1.62 3.93 -10.06
C ASP A 102 0.54 3.39 -9.11
N ALA A 103 0.78 3.53 -7.80
CA ALA A 103 -0.16 3.16 -6.75
C ALA A 103 -0.14 4.19 -5.62
N TRP A 104 -1.30 4.37 -5.01
CA TRP A 104 -1.41 5.12 -3.77
C TRP A 104 -0.85 4.30 -2.60
N VAL A 105 -0.21 4.96 -1.65
CA VAL A 105 0.39 4.37 -0.45
C VAL A 105 0.06 5.26 0.74
N TYR A 106 -0.34 4.67 1.86
CA TYR A 106 -0.44 5.39 3.12
C TYR A 106 0.91 5.40 3.81
N VAL A 107 1.52 6.57 3.98
CA VAL A 107 2.83 6.75 4.62
C VAL A 107 2.67 7.64 5.85
N GLN A 108 3.45 7.41 6.90
CA GLN A 108 3.40 8.31 8.04
C GLN A 108 4.16 9.60 7.65
N PRO A 109 3.61 10.80 7.90
CA PRO A 109 4.36 12.03 7.67
C PRO A 109 5.65 11.99 8.48
N VAL A 110 6.77 12.29 7.84
CA VAL A 110 8.05 12.48 8.54
C VAL A 110 7.89 13.74 9.39
N VAL A 111 7.65 13.57 10.69
CA VAL A 111 7.70 14.68 11.63
C VAL A 111 9.18 14.87 11.96
N SER A 112 9.82 15.88 11.36
CA SER A 112 11.16 16.30 11.77
C SER A 112 11.11 16.70 13.24
N VAL A 113 11.82 15.96 14.10
CA VAL A 113 12.10 16.36 15.49
C VAL A 113 13.31 17.29 15.49
#